data_AF-A0A1G0LJ84-F1
#
_entry.id   AF-A0A1G0LJ84-F1
#
_cell.length_a   1.000
_cell.length_b   1.000
_cell.length_c   1.000
_cell.angle_alpha   90.00
_cell.angle_beta   90.00
_cell.angle_gamma   90.00
#
_symmetry.space_group_name_H-M   'P 1'
#
loop_
_entity.id
_entity.type
_entity.pdbx_description
1 polymer ?
#
loop_
_entity_poly.entity_id
_entity_poly.type
_entity_poly.pdbx_seq_one_letter_code
_entity_poly.pdbx_strand_id
1 'polypeptide(L)'
;MDAELRTQREQVVNILRMLQPILVEIRKAFVHQQEQALDQVTNDTENIIEETAFIAAEADEMMIGRLLRDREPLLGYQDILRFLRMIVRDVAVLAEILRHQIHESVPFSDKMMEQANLLLGRQEMLLHSVAGMVGSGETERSREITRICSWMGQHCLAFANHHESRLVEGILPASAPIFLDFLNRMQALVHHELELIRLLTTWIDGGPGGAAAQEISIR
;
A
#
# COMPACT_ATOMS: atom_id res chain seq x y z
N MET A 1 4.90 -6.47 27.73
CA MET A 1 4.66 -7.01 26.38
C MET A 1 3.41 -6.41 25.76
N ASP A 2 2.24 -6.46 26.42
CA ASP A 2 0.99 -5.93 25.86
C ASP A 2 0.98 -4.42 25.57
N ALA A 3 1.63 -3.60 26.40
CA ALA A 3 1.71 -2.16 26.18
C ALA A 3 2.56 -1.80 24.94
N GLU A 4 3.67 -2.50 24.72
CA GLU A 4 4.59 -2.30 23.60
C GLU A 4 3.93 -2.69 22.27
N LEU A 5 3.30 -3.88 22.22
CA LEU A 5 2.56 -4.33 21.05
C LEU A 5 1.41 -3.37 20.69
N ARG A 6 0.71 -2.85 21.70
CA ARG A 6 -0.35 -1.84 21.49
C ARG A 6 0.21 -0.55 20.88
N THR A 7 1.34 -0.04 21.37
CA THR A 7 2.01 1.13 20.80
C THR A 7 2.43 0.89 19.35
N GLN A 8 3.04 -0.25 19.06
CA GLN A 8 3.43 -0.63 17.69
C GLN A 8 2.23 -0.70 16.75
N ARG A 9 1.11 -1.28 17.21
CA ARG A 9 -0.15 -1.33 16.43
C ARG A 9 -0.69 0.06 16.15
N GLU A 10 -0.69 0.92 17.15
CA GLU A 10 -1.13 2.30 17.01
C GLU A 10 -0.27 3.06 15.99
N GLN A 11 1.06 2.89 16.03
CA GLN A 11 1.98 3.46 15.04
C GLN A 11 1.67 2.99 13.61
N VAL A 12 1.47 1.68 13.40
CA VAL A 12 1.08 1.13 12.07
C VAL A 12 -0.25 1.70 11.60
N VAL A 13 -1.25 1.74 12.47
CA VAL A 13 -2.57 2.29 12.15
C VAL A 13 -2.47 3.77 11.79
N ASN A 14 -1.64 4.53 12.50
CA ASN A 14 -1.43 5.96 12.22
C ASN A 14 -0.79 6.16 10.83
N ILE A 15 0.23 5.37 10.48
CA ILE A 15 0.82 5.40 9.13
C ILE A 15 -0.23 5.12 8.05
N LEU A 16 -1.02 4.05 8.22
CA LEU A 16 -2.08 3.70 7.27
C LEU A 16 -3.16 4.78 7.16
N ARG A 17 -3.51 5.43 8.28
CA ARG A 17 -4.47 6.56 8.31
C ARG A 17 -3.93 7.81 7.63
N MET A 18 -2.63 8.09 7.71
CA MET A 18 -2.00 9.18 6.97
C MET A 18 -1.97 8.89 5.46
N LEU A 19 -1.78 7.63 5.07
CA LEU A 19 -1.73 7.23 3.67
C LEU A 19 -3.10 7.26 2.96
N GLN A 20 -4.19 6.99 3.69
CA GLN A 20 -5.55 6.98 3.15
C GLN A 20 -5.97 8.29 2.45
N PRO A 21 -5.87 9.49 3.06
CA PRO A 21 -6.24 10.74 2.40
C PRO A 21 -5.36 11.05 1.18
N ILE A 22 -4.11 10.60 1.16
CA ILE A 22 -3.20 10.77 0.02
C ILE A 22 -3.76 10.07 -1.22
N LEU A 23 -4.22 8.82 -1.09
CA LEU A 23 -4.82 8.10 -2.23
C LEU A 23 -6.09 8.76 -2.74
N VAL A 24 -6.92 9.26 -1.82
CA VAL A 24 -8.13 10.01 -2.17
C VAL A 24 -7.74 11.25 -2.99
N GLU A 25 -6.69 11.95 -2.58
CA GLU A 25 -6.22 13.15 -3.25
C GLU A 25 -5.60 12.84 -4.62
N ILE A 26 -4.81 11.77 -4.75
CA ILE A 26 -4.31 11.27 -6.06
C ILE A 26 -5.48 11.03 -7.02
N ARG A 27 -6.52 10.34 -6.56
CA ARG A 27 -7.68 10.03 -7.40
C ARG A 27 -8.43 11.31 -7.81
N LYS A 28 -8.65 12.25 -6.89
CA LYS A 28 -9.27 13.54 -7.20
C LYS A 28 -8.43 14.33 -8.20
N ALA A 29 -7.12 14.41 -7.97
CA ALA A 29 -6.17 15.10 -8.82
C ALA A 29 -6.21 14.52 -10.25
N PHE A 30 -6.24 13.19 -10.37
CA PHE A 30 -6.41 12.51 -11.65
C PHE A 30 -7.75 12.83 -12.31
N VAL A 31 -8.87 12.70 -11.60
CA VAL A 31 -10.22 12.94 -12.16
C VAL A 31 -10.41 14.40 -12.59
N HIS A 32 -9.88 15.35 -11.82
CA HIS A 32 -10.04 16.78 -12.06
C HIS A 32 -8.86 17.41 -12.80
N GLN A 33 -7.85 16.62 -13.18
CA GLN A 33 -6.63 17.06 -13.85
C GLN A 33 -5.93 18.21 -13.09
N GLN A 34 -5.79 18.06 -11.77
CA GLN A 34 -5.23 19.08 -10.87
C GLN A 34 -3.79 18.74 -10.48
N GLU A 35 -2.82 19.27 -11.23
CA GLU A 35 -1.38 19.05 -10.98
C GLU A 35 -0.95 19.46 -9.56
N GLN A 36 -1.42 20.63 -9.08
CA GLN A 36 -1.07 21.16 -7.76
C GLN A 36 -1.46 20.23 -6.59
N ALA A 37 -2.52 19.42 -6.76
CA ALA A 37 -2.92 18.44 -5.75
C ALA A 37 -1.90 17.29 -5.63
N LEU A 38 -1.17 16.97 -6.71
CA LEU A 38 -0.10 15.96 -6.70
C LEU A 38 1.17 16.48 -6.03
N ASP A 39 1.40 17.79 -6.00
CA ASP A 39 2.49 18.42 -5.22
C ASP A 39 2.27 18.22 -3.73
N GLN A 40 1.04 18.43 -3.26
CA GLN A 40 0.69 18.15 -1.87
C GLN A 40 0.88 16.67 -1.53
N VAL A 41 0.44 15.76 -2.41
CA VAL A 41 0.68 14.31 -2.28
C VAL A 41 2.16 13.99 -2.11
N THR A 42 3.04 14.64 -2.87
CA THR A 42 4.49 14.41 -2.79
C THR A 42 5.02 14.78 -1.41
N ASN A 43 4.70 15.98 -0.93
CA ASN A 43 5.09 16.45 0.41
C ASN A 43 4.53 15.54 1.51
N ASP A 44 3.27 15.11 1.39
CA ASP A 44 2.65 14.23 2.38
C ASP A 44 3.29 12.84 2.40
N THR A 45 3.68 12.28 1.24
CA THR A 45 4.42 11.02 1.20
C THR A 45 5.82 11.12 1.79
N GLU A 46 6.52 12.25 1.61
CA GLU A 46 7.81 12.51 2.25
C GLU A 46 7.68 12.53 3.77
N ASN A 47 6.67 13.24 4.30
CA ASN A 47 6.37 13.27 5.73
C ASN A 47 6.14 11.86 6.32
N ILE A 48 5.38 11.00 5.61
CA ILE A 48 5.16 9.62 6.06
C ILE A 48 6.46 8.80 6.00
N ILE A 49 7.31 9.00 4.98
CA ILE A 49 8.59 8.31 4.86
C ILE A 49 9.50 8.67 6.04
N GLU A 50 9.57 9.94 6.43
CA GLU A 50 10.34 10.42 7.57
C GLU A 50 9.81 9.85 8.88
N GLU A 51 8.50 9.93 9.13
CA GLU A 51 7.85 9.37 10.32
C GLU A 51 8.11 7.86 10.42
N THR A 52 7.95 7.12 9.33
CA THR A 52 8.18 5.67 9.33
C THR A 52 9.66 5.34 9.53
N ALA A 53 10.58 6.19 9.06
CA ALA A 53 12.02 6.02 9.30
C ALA A 53 12.39 6.29 10.77
N PHE A 54 11.78 7.30 11.39
CA PHE A 54 11.94 7.59 12.81
C PHE A 54 11.47 6.41 13.67
N ILE A 55 10.26 5.91 13.43
CA ILE A 55 9.69 4.75 14.14
C ILE A 55 10.57 3.50 13.94
N ALA A 56 11.12 3.29 12.74
CA ALA A 56 12.02 2.17 12.48
C ALA A 56 13.32 2.27 13.28
N ALA A 57 13.87 3.48 13.44
CA ALA A 57 15.05 3.72 14.27
C ALA A 57 14.76 3.48 15.76
N GLU A 58 13.59 3.89 16.26
CA GLU A 58 13.18 3.55 17.63
C GLU A 58 13.08 2.03 17.84
N ALA A 59 12.54 1.30 16.85
CA ALA A 59 12.48 -0.16 16.89
C ALA A 59 13.88 -0.81 16.89
N ASP A 60 14.84 -0.25 16.16
CA ASP A 60 16.25 -0.67 16.19
C ASP A 60 16.86 -0.52 17.58
N GLU A 61 16.64 0.62 18.23
CA GLU A 61 17.12 0.88 19.59
C GLU A 61 16.54 -0.10 20.61
N MET A 62 15.25 -0.44 20.47
CA MET A 62 14.58 -1.42 21.35
C MET A 62 15.19 -2.82 21.29
N MET A 63 15.87 -3.19 20.22
CA MET A 63 16.53 -4.49 20.08
C MET A 63 17.88 -4.58 20.81
N ILE A 64 18.50 -3.45 21.15
CA ILE A 64 19.82 -3.42 21.77
C ILE A 64 19.77 -4.13 23.14
N GLY A 65 20.65 -5.11 23.34
CA GLY A 65 20.74 -5.86 24.60
C GLY A 65 19.66 -6.92 24.83
N ARG A 66 18.66 -7.08 23.95
CA ARG A 66 17.65 -8.15 24.05
C ARG A 66 18.19 -9.51 23.59
N LEU A 67 17.68 -10.60 24.17
CA LEU A 67 17.93 -11.97 23.69
C LEU A 67 17.22 -12.22 22.36
N LEU A 68 17.69 -13.17 21.55
CA LEU A 68 17.12 -13.48 20.23
C LEU A 68 15.61 -13.77 20.27
N ARG A 69 15.14 -14.51 21.28
CA ARG A 69 13.72 -14.81 21.48
C ARG A 69 12.85 -13.55 21.65
N ASP A 70 13.40 -12.52 22.29
CA ASP A 70 12.69 -11.26 22.55
C ASP A 70 12.83 -10.26 21.38
N ARG A 71 13.66 -10.58 20.38
CA ARG A 71 13.84 -9.80 19.15
C ARG A 71 12.89 -10.23 18.03
N GLU A 72 12.44 -11.48 18.01
CA GLU A 72 11.61 -12.00 16.90
C GLU A 72 10.34 -11.16 16.63
N PRO A 73 9.56 -10.73 17.64
CA PRO A 73 8.42 -9.82 17.41
C PRO A 73 8.83 -8.44 16.87
N LEU A 74 10.00 -7.94 17.28
CA LEU A 74 10.56 -6.66 16.82
C LEU A 74 11.01 -6.76 15.35
N LEU A 75 11.60 -7.89 14.95
CA LEU A 75 11.97 -8.13 13.55
C LEU A 75 10.73 -8.14 12.64
N GLY A 76 9.65 -8.82 13.06
CA GLY A 76 8.38 -8.80 12.33
C GLY A 76 7.81 -7.38 12.20
N TYR A 77 7.90 -6.59 13.27
CA TYR A 77 7.51 -5.18 13.26
C TYR A 77 8.36 -4.34 12.28
N GLN A 78 9.67 -4.54 12.24
CA GLN A 78 10.54 -3.85 11.29
C GLN A 78 10.25 -4.21 9.84
N ASP A 79 9.95 -5.47 9.55
CA ASP A 79 9.53 -5.88 8.22
C ASP A 79 8.22 -5.20 7.80
N ILE A 80 7.26 -5.05 8.71
CA ILE A 80 6.03 -4.27 8.48
C ILE A 80 6.35 -2.81 8.11
N LEU A 81 7.21 -2.14 8.90
CA LEU A 81 7.61 -0.75 8.64
C LEU A 81 8.34 -0.61 7.30
N ARG A 82 9.18 -1.58 6.94
CA ARG A 82 9.87 -1.61 5.64
C ARG A 82 8.87 -1.68 4.50
N PHE A 83 7.88 -2.58 4.55
CA PHE A 83 6.88 -2.69 3.49
C PHE A 83 5.95 -1.46 3.43
N LEU A 84 5.59 -0.86 4.56
CA LEU A 84 4.86 0.41 4.57
C LEU A 84 5.63 1.52 3.83
N ARG A 85 6.95 1.62 4.03
CA ARG A 85 7.78 2.59 3.28
C ARG A 85 7.82 2.29 1.78
N MET A 86 7.83 1.01 1.40
CA MET A 86 7.78 0.62 -0.02
C MET A 86 6.45 1.03 -0.66
N ILE A 87 5.33 0.79 0.03
CA ILE A 87 3.99 1.22 -0.39
C ILE A 87 3.93 2.75 -0.54
N VAL A 88 4.41 3.51 0.45
CA VAL A 88 4.40 4.99 0.40
C VAL A 88 5.23 5.50 -0.79
N ARG A 89 6.39 4.88 -1.06
CA ARG A 89 7.21 5.20 -2.24
C ARG A 89 6.49 4.89 -3.55
N ASP A 90 5.79 3.77 -3.64
CA ASP A 90 5.03 3.44 -4.84
C ASP A 90 3.89 4.43 -5.08
N VAL A 91 3.22 4.87 -4.02
CA VAL A 91 2.19 5.92 -4.06
C VAL A 91 2.78 7.25 -4.54
N ALA A 92 3.96 7.64 -4.05
CA ALA A 92 4.66 8.83 -4.53
C ALA A 92 5.01 8.74 -6.03
N VAL A 93 5.48 7.56 -6.49
CA VAL A 93 5.77 7.35 -7.91
C VAL A 93 4.50 7.37 -8.77
N LEU A 94 3.38 6.83 -8.28
CA LEU A 94 2.09 6.96 -8.98
C LEU A 94 1.69 8.43 -9.15
N ALA A 95 1.87 9.25 -8.11
CA ALA A 95 1.59 10.67 -8.18
C ALA A 95 2.47 11.36 -9.24
N GLU A 96 3.75 11.02 -9.31
CA GLU A 96 4.67 11.53 -10.33
C GLU A 96 4.24 11.14 -11.76
N ILE A 97 3.88 9.88 -11.98
CA ILE A 97 3.41 9.40 -13.29
C ILE A 97 2.17 10.19 -13.74
N LEU A 98 1.22 10.43 -12.83
CA LEU A 98 0.01 11.18 -13.12
C LEU A 98 0.29 12.68 -13.28
N ARG A 99 1.27 13.24 -12.54
CA ARG A 99 1.73 14.62 -12.73
C ARG A 99 2.28 14.78 -14.13
N HIS A 100 3.17 13.89 -14.55
CA HIS A 100 3.73 13.90 -15.90
C HIS A 100 2.64 13.80 -16.98
N GLN A 101 1.64 12.94 -16.78
CA GLN A 101 0.47 12.84 -17.68
C GLN A 101 -0.27 14.16 -17.85
N ILE A 102 -0.55 14.84 -16.73
CA ILE A 102 -1.29 16.12 -16.70
C ILE A 102 -0.43 17.23 -17.31
N HIS A 103 0.83 17.33 -16.90
CA HIS A 103 1.77 18.36 -17.32
C HIS A 103 2.00 18.35 -18.85
N GLU A 104 2.28 17.18 -19.40
CA GLU A 104 2.50 17.00 -20.84
C GLU A 104 1.19 17.12 -21.66
N SER A 105 0.04 17.31 -21.00
CA SER A 105 -1.28 17.39 -21.64
C SER A 105 -1.55 16.19 -22.55
N VAL A 106 -1.12 15.00 -22.12
CA VAL A 106 -1.32 13.73 -22.85
C VAL A 106 -2.53 13.02 -22.23
N PRO A 107 -3.76 13.26 -22.70
CA PRO A 107 -4.94 12.69 -22.08
C PRO A 107 -4.96 11.17 -22.25
N PHE A 108 -5.32 10.48 -21.17
CA PHE A 108 -5.70 9.09 -21.25
C PHE A 108 -6.98 8.94 -22.09
N SER A 109 -7.04 7.87 -22.89
CA SER A 109 -8.29 7.50 -23.57
C SER A 109 -9.40 7.18 -22.55
N ASP A 110 -10.67 7.26 -22.95
CA ASP A 110 -11.81 6.92 -22.08
C ASP A 110 -11.62 5.56 -21.39
N LYS A 111 -11.08 4.58 -22.13
CA LYS A 111 -10.81 3.25 -21.58
C LYS A 111 -9.72 3.24 -20.53
N MET A 112 -8.64 3.98 -20.75
CA MET A 112 -7.54 4.14 -19.78
C MET A 112 -8.02 4.88 -18.53
N MET A 113 -8.87 5.91 -18.70
CA MET A 113 -9.46 6.63 -17.58
C MET A 113 -10.38 5.73 -16.74
N GLU A 114 -11.23 4.92 -17.37
CA GLU A 114 -12.07 3.93 -16.69
C GLU A 114 -11.22 2.95 -15.87
N GLN A 115 -10.16 2.40 -16.49
CA GLN A 115 -9.25 1.44 -15.86
C GLN A 115 -8.46 2.04 -14.70
N ALA A 116 -7.89 3.22 -14.86
CA ALA A 116 -7.17 3.93 -13.79
C ALA A 116 -8.10 4.24 -12.61
N ASN A 117 -9.30 4.76 -12.87
CA ASN A 117 -10.28 5.05 -11.82
C ASN A 117 -10.72 3.80 -11.06
N LEU A 118 -10.92 2.69 -11.77
CA LEU A 118 -11.25 1.41 -11.16
C LEU A 118 -10.14 0.95 -10.20
N LEU A 119 -8.88 1.03 -10.63
CA LEU A 119 -7.74 0.62 -9.82
C LEU A 119 -7.52 1.55 -8.62
N LEU A 120 -7.54 2.87 -8.81
CA LEU A 120 -7.40 3.86 -7.73
C LEU A 120 -8.53 3.76 -6.70
N GLY A 121 -9.77 3.58 -7.15
CA GLY A 121 -10.90 3.39 -6.24
C GLY A 121 -10.81 2.11 -5.41
N ARG A 122 -10.22 1.04 -5.98
CA ARG A 122 -9.98 -0.22 -5.26
C ARG A 122 -8.83 -0.09 -4.25
N GLN A 123 -7.78 0.62 -4.63
CA GLN A 123 -6.63 0.93 -3.79
C GLN A 123 -7.04 1.68 -2.51
N GLU A 124 -7.94 2.67 -2.65
CA GLU A 124 -8.49 3.43 -1.52
C GLU A 124 -9.21 2.52 -0.51
N MET A 125 -10.10 1.64 -0.99
CA MET A 125 -10.84 0.70 -0.14
C MET A 125 -9.93 -0.35 0.51
N LEU A 126 -8.87 -0.76 -0.19
CA LEU A 126 -7.91 -1.74 0.29
C LEU A 126 -7.18 -1.22 1.53
N LEU A 127 -6.56 -0.03 1.46
CA LEU A 127 -5.87 0.55 2.62
C LEU A 127 -6.80 0.78 3.80
N HIS A 128 -8.04 1.22 3.55
CA HIS A 128 -9.04 1.36 4.61
C HIS A 128 -9.30 0.01 5.31
N SER A 129 -9.41 -1.07 4.54
CA SER A 129 -9.62 -2.41 5.06
C SER A 129 -8.41 -2.93 5.85
N VAL A 130 -7.19 -2.65 5.38
CA VAL A 130 -5.95 -2.99 6.09
C VAL A 130 -5.86 -2.21 7.41
N ALA A 131 -6.11 -0.90 7.42
CA ALA A 131 -6.13 -0.10 8.64
C ALA A 131 -7.16 -0.61 9.65
N GLY A 132 -8.35 -0.98 9.17
CA GLY A 132 -9.39 -1.59 9.99
C GLY A 132 -8.96 -2.92 10.60
N MET A 133 -8.33 -3.79 9.81
CA MET A 133 -7.80 -5.09 10.27
C MET A 133 -6.74 -4.92 11.36
N VAL A 134 -5.78 -4.00 11.20
CA VAL A 134 -4.76 -3.74 12.23
C VAL A 134 -5.37 -3.12 13.47
N GLY A 135 -6.29 -2.17 13.31
CA GLY A 135 -6.93 -1.47 14.41
C GLY A 135 -7.84 -2.34 15.27
N SER A 136 -8.63 -3.23 14.67
CA SER A 136 -9.44 -4.19 15.42
C SER A 136 -8.63 -5.40 15.91
N GLY A 137 -7.56 -5.73 15.19
CA GLY A 137 -6.79 -6.93 15.41
C GLY A 137 -7.45 -8.23 14.95
N GLU A 138 -8.49 -8.12 14.13
CA GLU A 138 -9.23 -9.26 13.57
C GLU A 138 -8.60 -9.69 12.24
N THR A 139 -7.78 -10.73 12.25
CA THR A 139 -7.10 -11.24 11.04
C THR A 139 -8.01 -12.00 10.09
N GLU A 140 -9.25 -12.30 10.47
CA GLU A 140 -10.24 -12.99 9.63
C GLU A 140 -10.48 -12.27 8.29
N ARG A 141 -10.38 -10.93 8.30
CA ARG A 141 -10.55 -10.08 7.11
C ARG A 141 -9.39 -10.19 6.11
N SER A 142 -8.22 -10.68 6.53
CA SER A 142 -7.03 -10.79 5.69
C SER A 142 -7.27 -11.59 4.41
N ARG A 143 -8.10 -12.63 4.45
CA ARG A 143 -8.46 -13.45 3.28
C ARG A 143 -9.17 -12.64 2.21
N GLU A 144 -10.08 -11.76 2.62
CA GLU A 144 -10.82 -10.92 1.68
C GLU A 144 -9.93 -9.82 1.11
N ILE A 145 -9.15 -9.17 1.97
CA ILE A 145 -8.15 -8.17 1.54
C ILE A 145 -7.16 -8.79 0.53
N THR A 146 -6.68 -10.01 0.79
CA THR A 146 -5.79 -10.75 -0.14
C THR A 146 -6.46 -11.05 -1.48
N ARG A 147 -7.77 -11.37 -1.50
CA ARG A 147 -8.51 -11.54 -2.76
C ARG A 147 -8.59 -10.25 -3.55
N ILE A 148 -8.83 -9.11 -2.88
CA ILE A 148 -8.86 -7.79 -3.54
C ILE A 148 -7.51 -7.51 -4.18
N CYS A 149 -6.40 -7.68 -3.46
CA CYS A 149 -5.05 -7.50 -4.04
C CYS A 149 -4.82 -8.43 -5.24
N SER A 150 -5.14 -9.73 -5.11
CA SER A 150 -4.97 -10.69 -6.21
C SER A 150 -5.77 -10.28 -7.45
N TRP A 151 -7.01 -9.82 -7.25
CA TRP A 151 -7.86 -9.29 -8.31
C TRP A 151 -7.23 -8.05 -8.96
N MET A 152 -6.72 -7.10 -8.16
CA MET A 152 -6.07 -5.89 -8.67
C MET A 152 -4.83 -6.23 -9.51
N GLY A 153 -3.99 -7.15 -9.03
CA GLY A 153 -2.79 -7.59 -9.76
C GLY A 153 -3.13 -8.26 -11.10
N GLN A 154 -4.17 -9.11 -11.12
CA GLN A 154 -4.66 -9.72 -12.36
C GLN A 154 -5.21 -8.67 -13.35
N HIS A 155 -5.94 -7.67 -12.86
CA HIS A 155 -6.45 -6.58 -13.69
C HIS A 155 -5.35 -5.69 -14.24
N CYS A 156 -4.32 -5.36 -13.46
CA CYS A 156 -3.16 -4.61 -13.95
C CYS A 156 -2.51 -5.35 -15.12
N LEU A 157 -2.25 -6.66 -14.96
CA LEU A 157 -1.67 -7.50 -16.01
C LEU A 157 -2.57 -7.59 -17.25
N ALA A 158 -3.87 -7.81 -17.07
CA ALA A 158 -4.81 -7.90 -18.18
C ALA A 158 -4.91 -6.58 -18.96
N PHE A 159 -4.90 -5.44 -18.26
CA PHE A 159 -4.89 -4.12 -18.89
C PHE A 159 -3.57 -3.85 -19.63
N ALA A 160 -2.44 -4.21 -19.03
CA ALA A 160 -1.12 -4.04 -19.66
C ALA A 160 -1.04 -4.84 -20.96
N ASN A 161 -1.36 -6.14 -20.92
CA ASN A 161 -1.40 -7.00 -22.11
C ASN A 161 -2.30 -6.45 -23.23
N HIS A 162 -3.47 -5.90 -22.86
CA HIS A 162 -4.38 -5.29 -23.84
C HIS A 162 -3.74 -4.09 -24.55
N HIS A 163 -3.12 -3.17 -23.79
CA HIS A 163 -2.48 -2.00 -24.38
C HIS A 163 -1.20 -2.37 -25.13
N GLU A 164 -0.39 -3.30 -24.64
CA GLU A 164 0.79 -3.81 -25.35
C GLU A 164 0.44 -4.46 -26.69
N SER A 165 -0.63 -5.26 -26.76
CA SER A 165 -1.10 -5.83 -28.03
C SER A 165 -1.40 -4.75 -29.06
N ARG A 166 -2.08 -3.68 -28.64
CA ARG A 166 -2.38 -2.53 -29.50
C ARG A 166 -1.13 -1.74 -29.90
N LEU A 167 -0.05 -1.81 -29.11
CA LEU A 167 1.22 -1.14 -29.39
C LEU A 167 1.91 -1.87 -30.53
N VAL A 168 1.93 -3.20 -30.48
CA VAL A 168 2.46 -4.07 -31.52
C VAL A 168 1.68 -3.90 -32.82
N GLU A 169 0.36 -3.72 -32.75
CA GLU A 169 -0.50 -3.45 -33.91
C GLU A 169 -0.36 -2.01 -34.46
N GLY A 170 0.32 -1.10 -33.75
CA GLY A 170 0.54 0.28 -34.16
C GLY A 170 -0.69 1.21 -34.01
N ILE A 171 -1.65 0.86 -33.13
CA ILE A 171 -2.96 1.53 -33.00
C ILE A 171 -3.13 2.20 -31.62
N LEU A 172 -2.04 2.67 -31.00
CA LEU A 172 -2.06 3.20 -29.64
C LEU A 172 -2.07 4.73 -29.58
N PRO A 173 -2.89 5.35 -28.69
CA PRO A 173 -2.72 6.76 -28.33
C PRO A 173 -1.32 7.05 -27.78
N ALA A 174 -0.90 8.32 -27.93
CA ALA A 174 0.36 8.83 -27.37
C ALA A 174 0.51 8.60 -25.86
N SER A 175 -0.61 8.42 -25.14
CA SER A 175 -0.66 8.15 -23.71
C SER A 175 -0.25 6.73 -23.30
N ALA A 176 -0.03 5.82 -24.25
CA ALA A 176 0.29 4.41 -23.97
C ALA A 176 1.42 4.21 -22.97
N PRO A 177 2.61 4.82 -23.17
CA PRO A 177 3.77 4.50 -22.33
C PRO A 177 3.53 4.92 -20.88
N ILE A 178 3.00 6.13 -20.68
CA ILE A 178 2.65 6.66 -19.35
C ILE A 178 1.61 5.77 -18.67
N PHE A 179 0.62 5.28 -19.42
CA PHE A 179 -0.39 4.38 -18.87
C PHE A 179 0.18 3.00 -18.49
N LEU A 180 1.09 2.45 -19.28
CA LEU A 180 1.78 1.20 -18.95
C LEU A 180 2.67 1.35 -17.71
N ASP A 181 3.36 2.49 -17.56
CA ASP A 181 4.13 2.80 -16.36
C ASP A 181 3.22 2.90 -15.12
N PHE A 182 2.05 3.53 -15.26
CA PHE A 182 1.03 3.55 -14.21
C PHE A 182 0.60 2.14 -13.80
N LEU A 183 0.29 1.25 -14.75
CA LEU A 183 -0.12 -0.13 -14.46
C LEU A 183 0.99 -0.94 -13.80
N ASN A 184 2.23 -0.80 -14.27
CA ASN A 184 3.39 -1.46 -13.69
C ASN A 184 3.61 -1.02 -12.25
N ARG A 185 3.46 0.28 -11.97
CA ARG A 185 3.58 0.80 -10.61
C ARG A 185 2.44 0.34 -9.70
N MET A 186 1.20 0.32 -10.20
CA MET A 186 0.06 -0.26 -9.46
C MET A 186 0.30 -1.73 -9.13
N GLN A 187 0.88 -2.50 -10.04
CA GLN A 187 1.21 -3.91 -9.78
C GLN A 187 2.28 -4.06 -8.68
N ALA A 188 3.33 -3.23 -8.69
CA ALA A 188 4.34 -3.22 -7.63
C ALA A 188 3.74 -2.86 -6.27
N LEU A 189 2.87 -1.84 -6.23
CA LEU A 189 2.14 -1.43 -5.03
C LEU A 189 1.33 -2.59 -4.44
N VAL A 190 0.51 -3.24 -5.27
CA VAL A 190 -0.31 -4.39 -4.88
C VAL A 190 0.54 -5.55 -4.35
N HIS A 191 1.72 -5.78 -4.93
CA HIS A 191 2.65 -6.82 -4.46
C HIS A 191 3.18 -6.50 -3.06
N HIS A 192 3.61 -5.26 -2.81
CA HIS A 192 4.06 -4.85 -1.48
C HIS A 192 2.92 -4.90 -0.45
N GLU A 193 1.70 -4.61 -0.84
CA GLU A 193 0.52 -4.73 0.03
C GLU A 193 0.21 -6.18 0.40
N LEU A 194 0.31 -7.12 -0.54
CA LEU A 194 0.16 -8.54 -0.25
C LEU A 194 1.15 -9.03 0.80
N GLU A 195 2.43 -8.65 0.66
CA GLU A 195 3.45 -8.99 1.64
C GLU A 195 3.20 -8.31 3.00
N LEU A 196 2.77 -7.04 3.00
CA LEU A 196 2.37 -6.35 4.22
C LEU A 196 1.23 -7.09 4.92
N ILE A 197 0.18 -7.49 4.20
CA ILE A 197 -0.97 -8.21 4.77
C ILE A 197 -0.52 -9.53 5.38
N ARG A 198 0.35 -10.28 4.69
CA ARG A 198 0.92 -11.53 5.20
C ARG A 198 1.66 -11.30 6.53
N LEU A 199 2.53 -10.29 6.58
CA LEU A 199 3.29 -9.94 7.78
C LEU A 199 2.37 -9.48 8.92
N LEU A 200 1.38 -8.63 8.64
CA LEU A 200 0.42 -8.15 9.62
C LEU A 200 -0.39 -9.30 10.22
N THR A 201 -0.86 -10.24 9.42
CA THR A 201 -1.59 -11.42 9.92
C THR A 201 -0.72 -12.22 10.88
N THR A 202 0.50 -12.57 10.48
CA THR A 202 1.42 -13.32 11.36
C THR A 202 1.79 -12.54 12.61
N TRP A 203 2.00 -11.24 12.51
CA TRP A 203 2.39 -10.40 13.64
C TRP A 203 1.25 -10.19 14.64
N ILE A 204 0.01 -10.03 14.15
CA ILE A 204 -1.19 -9.92 14.99
C ILE A 204 -1.49 -11.25 15.69
N ASP A 205 -1.48 -12.37 14.96
CA ASP A 205 -1.77 -13.70 15.50
C ASP A 205 -0.60 -14.25 16.34
N GLY A 206 0.63 -13.82 16.08
CA GLY A 206 1.83 -14.24 16.81
C GLY A 206 2.06 -13.47 18.12
N GLY A 207 1.30 -12.40 18.37
CA GLY A 207 1.35 -11.68 19.65
C GLY A 207 0.82 -12.52 20.82
N PRO A 208 1.04 -12.09 22.10
CA PRO A 208 0.53 -12.77 23.29
C PRO A 208 -0.98 -13.09 23.25
N GLY A 209 -1.76 -12.39 22.43
CA GLY A 209 -3.18 -12.63 22.22
C GLY A 209 -3.53 -13.82 21.31
N GLY A 210 -2.70 -14.20 20.33
CA GLY A 210 -3.04 -15.33 19.42
C GLY A 210 -2.56 -16.70 19.90
N ALA A 211 -1.57 -16.73 20.81
CA ALA A 211 -1.28 -17.94 21.59
C ALA A 211 -2.48 -18.38 22.45
N ALA A 212 -3.24 -17.41 23.01
CA ALA A 212 -4.44 -17.68 23.80
C ALA A 212 -5.62 -18.17 22.93
N ALA A 213 -5.72 -17.74 21.67
CA ALA A 213 -6.76 -18.22 20.74
C ALA A 213 -6.50 -19.67 20.27
N GLN A 214 -5.24 -20.07 20.15
CA GLN A 214 -4.88 -21.46 19.82
C GLN A 214 -5.10 -22.45 20.98
N GLU A 215 -4.97 -22.00 22.24
CA GLU A 215 -5.24 -22.88 23.40
C GLU A 215 -6.74 -23.15 23.65
N ILE A 216 -7.64 -22.28 23.19
CA ILE A 216 -9.09 -22.46 23.33
C ILE A 216 -9.66 -23.40 22.25
N SER A 217 -8.97 -23.56 21.11
CA SER A 217 -9.44 -24.43 20.01
C SER A 217 -9.03 -25.91 20.15
N ILE A 218 -8.34 -26.30 21.24
CA ILE A 218 -7.89 -27.69 21.50
C ILE A 218 -8.62 -28.30 22.72
N ARG A 219 -9.71 -27.69 23.19
CA ARG A 219 -10.60 -28.26 24.22
C ARG A 219 -12.03 -28.36 23.72
#